data_AF-A0A7Y7Y782-F1
#
_entry.id   AF-A0A7Y7Y782-F1
#
_cell.length_a   1.000
_cell.length_b   1.000
_cell.length_c   1.000
_cell.angle_alpha   90.00
_cell.angle_beta   90.00
_cell.angle_gamma   90.00
#
_symmetry.space_group_name_H-M   'P 1'
#
loop_
_entity.id
_entity.type
_entity.pdbx_description
1 polymer ?
#
loop_
_entity_poly.entity_id
_entity_poly.type
_entity_poly.pdbx_seq_one_letter_code
_entity_poly.pdbx_strand_id
1 'polypeptide(L)' 'MKWALVIESTVSGYYVREIREADQKPPYHPTQISHCRWIAIPRDEEAHVGDIWNGESFHPPRTDLH' A
#
# COMPACT_ATOMS: atom_id res chain seq x y z
N MET A 1 2.31 12.23 -9.09
CA MET A 1 2.93 10.95 -8.62
C MET A 1 1.82 10.08 -8.02
N LYS A 2 2.03 8.78 -7.78
CA LYS A 2 1.03 7.93 -7.09
C LYS A 2 1.52 7.55 -5.70
N TRP A 3 0.60 7.44 -4.75
CA TRP A 3 0.86 7.08 -3.36
C TRP A 3 -0.09 5.96 -2.93
N ALA A 4 0.45 4.90 -2.33
CA ALA A 4 -0.30 3.81 -1.72
C ALA A 4 -0.37 4.01 -0.20
N LEU A 5 -1.58 3.99 0.37
CA LEU A 5 -1.77 3.84 1.81
C LEU A 5 -1.74 2.34 2.10
N VAL A 6 -0.73 1.91 2.84
CA VAL A 6 -0.55 0.51 3.20
C VAL A 6 -0.79 0.32 4.70
N ILE A 7 -1.39 -0.81 5.07
CA ILE A 7 -1.67 -1.21 6.46
C ILE A 7 -0.89 -2.48 6.76
N GLU A 8 -0.22 -2.55 7.91
CA GLU A 8 0.47 -3.77 8.34
C GLU A 8 -0.51 -4.95 8.40
N SER A 9 -0.15 -6.05 7.73
CA SER A 9 -0.88 -7.31 7.77
C SER A 9 -0.26 -8.24 8.80
N THR A 10 -1.10 -9.01 9.50
CA THR A 10 -0.66 -10.02 10.47
C THR A 10 -0.01 -11.25 9.83
N VAL A 11 -0.19 -11.43 8.51
CA VAL A 11 0.23 -12.64 7.80
C VAL A 11 1.60 -12.46 7.14
N SER A 12 1.89 -11.26 6.60
CA SER A 12 3.20 -10.72 6.21
C SER A 12 3.02 -9.48 5.34
N GLY A 13 3.92 -8.50 5.45
CA GLY A 13 3.92 -7.29 4.61
C GLY A 13 2.82 -6.29 4.96
N TYR A 14 2.55 -5.37 4.03
CA TYR A 14 1.54 -4.33 4.19
C TYR A 14 0.50 -4.38 3.07
N TYR A 15 -0.78 -4.43 3.41
CA TYR A 15 -1.89 -4.42 2.47
C TYR A 15 -2.19 -3.01 1.95
N VAL A 16 -2.28 -2.84 0.63
CA VAL A 16 -2.67 -1.59 -0.02
C VAL A 16 -4.17 -1.36 0.16
N ARG A 17 -4.50 -0.34 0.96
CA ARG A 17 -5.88 0.06 1.25
C ARG A 17 -6.42 1.07 0.26
N GLU A 18 -5.59 2.04 -0.12
CA GLU A 18 -6.00 3.19 -0.93
C GLU A 18 -4.83 3.62 -1.81
N ILE A 19 -5.15 4.08 -3.02
CA ILE A 19 -4.17 4.70 -3.92
C ILE A 19 -4.66 6.10 -4.25
N ARG A 20 -3.74 7.08 -4.15
CA ARG A 20 -3.99 8.47 -4.49
C ARG A 20 -3.00 8.99 -5.49
N GLU A 21 -3.50 9.74 -6.45
CA GLU A 21 -2.67 10.55 -7.34
C GLU A 21 -2.43 11.90 -6.68
N ALA A 22 -1.18 12.18 -6.33
CA ALA A 22 -0.75 13.44 -5.74
C ALA A 22 0.73 13.68 -6.03
N ASP A 23 1.11 14.94 -6.25
CA ASP A 23 2.52 15.29 -6.44
C ASP A 23 3.30 15.34 -5.12
N GLN A 24 2.60 15.46 -4.00
CA GLN A 24 3.17 15.46 -2.65
C GLN A 24 2.61 14.31 -1.83
N LYS A 25 3.36 13.88 -0.81
CA LYS A 25 2.93 12.85 0.15
C LYS A 25 1.61 13.29 0.79
N PRO A 26 0.53 12.50 0.68
CA PRO A 26 -0.73 12.85 1.31
C PRO A 26 -0.59 12.94 2.84
N PRO A 27 -1.34 13.83 3.50
CA PRO A 27 -1.35 13.89 4.96
C PRO A 27 -1.84 12.57 5.55
N TYR A 28 -1.30 12.21 6.71
CA TYR A 28 -1.80 11.06 7.48
C TYR A 28 -3.22 11.37 7.97
N HIS A 29 -4.15 10.44 7.80
CA HIS A 29 -5.48 10.58 8.40
C HIS A 29 -5.37 10.35 9.93
N PRO A 30 -5.82 11.30 10.77
CA PRO A 30 -5.64 11.23 12.23
C PRO A 30 -6.44 10.11 12.92
N THR A 31 -7.35 9.45 12.20
CA THR A 31 -8.21 8.38 12.71
C THR A 31 -7.64 6.97 12.48
N GLN A 32 -6.47 6.83 11.85
CA GLN A 32 -5.93 5.54 11.45
C GLN A 32 -4.71 5.15 12.30
N ILE A 33 -5.00 4.31 13.31
CA ILE A 33 -4.28 3.13 13.81
C ILE A 33 -2.78 3.09 13.46
N SER A 34 -1.92 2.95 14.49
CA SER A 34 -0.44 2.93 14.53
C SER A 34 0.34 2.09 13.50
N HIS A 35 -0.34 1.52 12.50
CA HIS A 35 0.18 0.55 11.55
C HIS A 35 -0.10 0.93 10.08
N CYS A 36 -0.51 2.18 9.79
CA CYS A 36 -0.75 2.69 8.44
C CYS A 36 0.39 3.60 7.95
N ARG A 37 0.82 3.50 6.68
CA ARG A 37 1.83 4.38 6.07
C ARG A 37 1.58 4.67 4.60
N TRP A 38 1.91 5.88 4.15
CA TRP A 38 1.96 6.22 2.73
C TRP A 38 3.30 5.82 2.12
N ILE A 39 3.24 5.07 1.03
CA ILE A 39 4.38 4.64 0.20
C ILE A 39 4.25 5.30 -1.17
N ALA A 40 5.35 5.85 -1.67
CA ALA A 40 5.43 6.36 -3.03
C ALA A 40 5.43 5.18 -4.02
N ILE A 41 4.55 5.22 -5.03
CA ILE A 41 4.55 4.24 -6.12
C ILE A 41 5.42 4.82 -7.25
N PRO A 42 6.52 4.14 -7.64
CA PRO A 42 7.32 4.47 -8.82
C PRO A 42 6.46 4.57 -10.09
N ARG A 43 6.87 5.41 -11.05
CA ARG A 43 6.09 5.59 -12.29
C ARG A 43 6.00 4.32 -13.13
N ASP A 44 7.02 3.48 -13.05
CA ASP A 44 7.14 2.22 -13.80
C ASP A 44 6.50 1.03 -13.06
N GLU A 45 5.95 1.26 -11.87
CA GLU A 45 5.31 0.24 -11.06
C GLU A 45 3.79 0.44 -11.05
N GLU A 46 3.07 -0.67 -11.13
CA GLU A 46 1.62 -0.69 -11.00
C GLU A 46 1.25 -1.30 -9.65
N ALA A 47 0.38 -0.62 -8.92
CA ALA A 47 -0.14 -1.07 -7.64
C ALA A 47 -1.66 -0.99 -7.68
N HIS A 48 -2.31 -1.94 -7.03
CA HIS A 48 -3.76 -1.99 -6.90
C HIS A 48 -4.17 -2.07 -5.43
N VAL A 49 -5.37 -1.56 -5.14
CA VAL A 49 -6.01 -1.80 -3.84
C VAL A 49 -6.24 -3.31 -3.72
N GLY A 50 -5.74 -3.94 -2.66
CA GLY A 50 -5.68 -5.39 -2.58
C GLY A 50 -4.26 -5.95 -2.46
N ASP A 51 -3.30 -5.27 -3.07
CA ASP A 51 -1.93 -5.77 -3.17
C ASP A 51 -1.24 -5.79 -1.81
N ILE A 52 -0.23 -6.64 -1.70
CA ILE A 52 0.69 -6.72 -0.58
C ILE A 52 2.00 -6.06 -1.00
N TRP A 53 2.40 -5.04 -0.25
CA TRP A 53 3.71 -4.42 -0.31
C TRP A 53 4.65 -5.08 0.69
N ASN A 54 5.78 -5.61 0.22
CA ASN A 54 6.76 -6.34 1.03
C ASN A 54 8.00 -5.51 1.42
N GLY A 55 8.04 -4.22 1.04
CA GLY A 55 9.21 -3.37 1.23
C GLY A 55 9.91 -2.98 -0.08
N GLU A 56 9.82 -3.84 -1.09
CA GLU A 56 10.53 -3.71 -2.36
C GLU A 56 9.58 -3.59 -3.56
N SER A 57 8.43 -4.27 -3.52
CA SER A 57 7.48 -4.32 -4.65
C SER A 57 6.04 -4.58 -4.21
N PHE A 58 5.09 -4.19 -5.06
CA PHE A 58 3.67 -4.55 -4.92
C PHE A 58 3.37 -5.89 -5.60
N HIS A 59 2.65 -6.77 -4.90
CA HIS A 59 2.22 -8.05 -5.43
C HIS A 59 0.74 -8.27 -5.17
N PRO A 60 0.02 -8.95 -6.08
CA PRO A 60 -1.34 -9.37 -5.79
C PRO A 60 -1.37 -10.25 -4.53
N PRO A 61 -2.45 -10.20 -3.74
CA PRO A 61 -2.58 -11.07 -2.58
C PRO A 61 -2.51 -12.51 -3.06
N ARG A 62 -1.65 -13.33 -2.45
CA ARG A 62 -1.57 -14.76 -2.75
C ARG A 62 -2.88 -15.41 -2.33
N THR A 63 -3.82 -15.52 -3.26
CA THR A 63 -4.95 -16.44 -3.17
C THR A 63 -4.43 -17.83 -3.49
N ASP A 64 -3.63 -18.41 -2.59
CA ASP A 64 -3.46 -19.86 -2.53
C ASP A 64 -4.79 -20.45 -2.00
N LEU A 65 -5.78 -20.50 -2.90
CA LEU A 65 -6.97 -21.32 -2.75
C LEU A 65 -6.57 -22.72 -3.22
N HIS A 66 -6.15 -23.56 -2.27
CA HIS A 66 -6.01 -25.00 -2.46
C HIS A 66 -6.54 -25.73 -1.22
#